data_AF-A0AAV7HIE4-F1
#
_entry.id   AF-A0AAV7HIE4-F1
#
_cell.length_a   1.000
_cell.length_b   1.000
_cell.length_c   1.000
_cell.angle_alpha   90.00
_cell.angle_beta   90.00
_cell.angle_gamma   90.00
#
_symmetry.space_group_name_H-M   'P 1'
#
loop_
_entity.id
_entity.type
_entity.pdbx_description
1 polymer ?
#
loop_
_entity_poly.entity_id
_entity_poly.type
_entity_poly.pdbx_seq_one_letter_code
_entity_poly.pdbx_strand_id
1 'polypeptide(L)'
;MHLCNNVKIYLIFSRPTFYRICKKKSVEHFSVVPYVAMLLNCMLWVLYGMPFVKPNSTLIITINGASTVIELICIFIYLLYLDGSRWIKALRLLSTDIAFIVIVAAIVLSIFKSHERRTLIIGILCIVFCIIMFASPLFIMVRCDPAQMQLGCCLL
;
A
#
# COMPACT_ATOMS: atom_id res chain seq x y z
N MET A 1 23.55 -11.74 -13.30
CA MET A 1 22.70 -10.86 -12.46
C MET A 1 21.37 -11.50 -12.02
N HIS A 2 20.80 -12.48 -12.73
CA HIS A 2 19.50 -13.09 -12.35
C HIS A 2 19.52 -14.00 -11.08
N LEU A 3 20.66 -14.58 -10.68
CA LEU A 3 20.72 -15.41 -9.46
C LEU A 3 20.69 -14.60 -8.15
N CYS A 4 21.21 -13.37 -8.15
CA CYS A 4 21.34 -12.57 -6.93
C CYS A 4 19.98 -12.04 -6.42
N ASN A 5 19.00 -11.91 -7.32
CA ASN A 5 17.66 -11.41 -6.96
C ASN A 5 16.78 -12.48 -6.30
N ASN A 6 16.94 -13.76 -6.70
CA ASN A 6 16.19 -14.88 -6.13
C ASN A 6 16.67 -15.23 -4.71
N VAL A 7 17.98 -15.12 -4.44
CA VAL A 7 18.55 -15.41 -3.12
C VAL A 7 18.12 -14.36 -2.08
N LYS A 8 17.96 -13.09 -2.47
CA LYS A 8 17.44 -12.04 -1.58
C LYS A 8 15.98 -12.27 -1.17
N ILE A 9 15.15 -12.79 -2.07
CA ILE A 9 13.74 -13.11 -1.80
C ILE A 9 13.63 -14.27 -0.78
N TYR A 10 14.46 -15.31 -0.94
CA TYR A 10 14.50 -16.43 0.02
C TYR A 10 15.05 -16.00 1.40
N LEU A 11 16.04 -15.11 1.45
CA LEU A 11 16.57 -14.57 2.71
C LEU A 11 15.58 -13.67 3.47
N ILE A 12 14.61 -13.06 2.78
CA ILE A 12 13.53 -12.28 3.41
C ILE A 12 12.44 -13.21 3.97
N PHE A 13 12.13 -14.31 3.27
CA PHE A 13 11.13 -15.29 3.72
C PHE A 13 11.62 -16.20 4.84
N SER A 14 12.93 -16.49 4.91
CA SER A 14 13.54 -17.34 5.95
C SER A 14 13.98 -16.55 7.19
N ARG A 15 13.34 -15.43 7.51
CA ARG A 15 13.56 -14.73 8.79
C ARG A 15 12.48 -15.15 9.79
N PRO A 16 12.83 -15.54 11.03
CA PRO A 16 11.87 -15.89 12.08
C PRO A 16 10.92 -14.74 12.45
N THR A 17 11.18 -13.54 11.94
CA THR A 17 10.36 -12.33 12.06
C THR A 17 8.99 -12.45 11.40
N PHE A 18 8.88 -13.03 10.20
CA PHE A 18 7.58 -13.17 9.49
C PHE A 18 6.68 -14.17 10.23
N TYR A 19 7.27 -15.27 10.70
CA TYR A 19 6.57 -16.26 11.51
C TYR A 19 6.16 -15.70 12.89
N ARG A 20 6.98 -14.85 13.53
CA ARG A 20 6.62 -14.17 14.80
C ARG A 20 5.49 -13.16 14.63
N ILE A 21 5.43 -12.47 13.48
CA ILE A 21 4.38 -11.49 13.15
C ILE A 21 3.06 -12.20 12.82
N CYS A 22 3.08 -13.32 12.10
CA CYS A 22 1.88 -14.11 11.84
C CYS A 22 1.38 -14.87 13.09
N LYS A 23 2.28 -15.31 13.99
CA LYS A 23 1.92 -16.07 15.20
C LYS A 23 1.43 -15.18 16.33
N LYS A 24 1.86 -13.91 16.40
CA LYS A 24 1.18 -12.90 17.20
C LYS A 24 -0.08 -12.50 16.44
N LYS A 25 -1.26 -12.96 16.86
CA LYS A 25 -2.60 -12.43 16.47
C LYS A 25 -2.77 -10.94 16.85
N SER A 26 -1.73 -10.11 16.70
CA SER A 26 -1.69 -8.70 17.04
C SER A 26 -2.27 -7.82 15.93
N VAL A 27 -2.93 -8.40 14.92
CA VAL A 27 -3.78 -7.65 13.98
C VAL A 27 -4.90 -6.92 14.73
N GLU A 28 -5.27 -7.34 15.94
CA GLU A 28 -6.25 -6.63 16.76
C GLU A 28 -5.81 -5.22 17.23
N HIS A 29 -4.50 -4.96 17.31
CA HIS A 29 -3.95 -3.67 17.75
C HIS A 29 -3.49 -2.77 16.59
N PHE A 30 -3.41 -3.27 15.36
CA PHE A 30 -3.06 -2.46 14.21
C PHE A 30 -4.32 -1.93 13.54
N SER A 31 -4.33 -0.61 13.31
CA SER A 31 -5.42 0.06 12.60
C SER A 31 -5.53 -0.47 11.16
N VAL A 32 -6.74 -0.54 10.62
CA VAL A 32 -7.00 -0.90 9.20
C VAL A 32 -6.51 0.18 8.23
N VAL A 33 -6.28 1.40 8.73
CA VAL A 33 -5.90 2.58 7.96
C VAL A 33 -4.64 2.39 7.10
N PRO A 34 -3.49 1.89 7.61
CA PRO A 34 -2.31 1.64 6.78
C PRO A 34 -2.54 0.64 5.63
N TYR A 35 -3.35 -0.40 5.85
CA TYR A 35 -3.68 -1.38 4.81
C TYR A 35 -4.50 -0.73 3.69
N VAL A 36 -5.53 0.03 4.08
CA VAL A 36 -6.39 0.75 3.14
C VAL A 36 -5.60 1.85 2.40
N ALA A 37 -4.71 2.57 3.09
CA ALA A 37 -3.83 3.55 2.44
C ALA A 37 -2.87 2.92 1.42
N MET A 38 -2.33 1.73 1.71
CA MET A 38 -1.49 1.00 0.76
C MET A 38 -2.30 0.51 -0.45
N LEU A 39 -3.55 0.07 -0.21
CA LEU A 39 -4.48 -0.29 -1.28
C LEU A 39 -4.76 0.91 -2.20
N LEU A 40 -5.06 2.09 -1.63
CA LEU A 40 -5.27 3.32 -2.39
C LEU A 40 -4.06 3.67 -3.27
N ASN A 41 -2.85 3.55 -2.72
CA ASN A 41 -1.62 3.80 -3.47
C ASN A 41 -1.46 2.83 -4.65
N CYS A 42 -1.72 1.53 -4.43
CA CYS A 42 -1.68 0.54 -5.51
C CYS A 42 -2.72 0.84 -6.60
N MET A 43 -3.95 1.20 -6.21
CA MET A 43 -5.02 1.57 -7.15
C MET A 43 -4.67 2.82 -7.97
N LEU A 44 -4.02 3.84 -7.38
CA LEU A 44 -3.53 5.01 -8.10
C LEU A 44 -2.48 4.64 -9.16
N TRP A 45 -1.54 3.75 -8.82
CA TRP A 45 -0.55 3.26 -9.77
C TRP A 45 -1.14 2.40 -10.88
N VAL A 46 -2.18 1.61 -10.58
CA VAL A 46 -2.95 0.88 -11.60
C VAL A 46 -3.65 1.87 -12.54
N LEU A 47 -4.31 2.91 -12.00
CA LEU A 47 -4.94 3.97 -12.79
C LEU A 47 -3.91 4.70 -13.66
N TYR A 48 -2.72 5.00 -13.13
CA TYR A 48 -1.61 5.59 -13.89
C TYR A 48 -1.18 4.71 -15.07
N GLY A 49 -1.10 3.39 -14.86
CA GLY A 49 -0.66 2.44 -15.88
C GLY A 49 -1.69 2.15 -16.97
N MET A 50 -2.97 2.46 -16.74
CA MET A 50 -4.07 2.17 -17.66
C MET A 50 -3.84 2.78 -19.06
N PRO A 51 -4.24 2.08 -20.14
CA PRO A 51 -3.93 2.48 -21.52
C PRO A 51 -4.54 3.83 -21.92
N PHE A 52 -5.64 4.23 -21.28
CA PHE A 52 -6.27 5.54 -21.51
C PHE A 52 -5.55 6.71 -20.80
N VAL A 53 -4.71 6.42 -19.81
CA VAL A 53 -3.83 7.40 -19.14
C VAL A 53 -2.47 7.39 -19.83
N LYS A 54 -1.77 6.26 -19.74
CA LYS A 54 -0.41 6.09 -20.24
C LYS A 54 -0.33 4.89 -21.19
N PRO A 55 -0.11 5.11 -22.49
CA PRO A 55 0.05 4.01 -23.44
C PRO A 55 1.27 3.15 -23.10
N ASN A 56 1.20 1.84 -23.40
CA ASN A 56 2.29 0.86 -23.31
C ASN A 56 2.91 0.66 -21.91
N SER A 57 2.16 0.87 -20.82
CA SER A 57 2.66 0.76 -19.44
C SER A 57 2.19 -0.49 -18.68
N THR A 58 2.15 -1.64 -19.37
CA THR A 58 1.63 -2.91 -18.84
C THR A 58 2.35 -3.40 -17.58
N LEU A 59 3.67 -3.17 -17.47
CA LEU A 59 4.47 -3.60 -16.31
C LEU A 59 4.01 -2.93 -14.99
N ILE A 60 3.56 -1.68 -15.08
CA ILE A 60 3.09 -0.93 -13.91
C ILE A 60 1.75 -1.50 -13.44
N ILE A 61 0.86 -1.83 -14.38
CA ILE A 61 -0.42 -2.47 -14.10
C ILE A 61 -0.21 -3.84 -13.47
N THR A 62 0.68 -4.67 -14.00
CA THR A 62 0.83 -6.05 -13.50
C THR A 62 1.39 -6.10 -12.09
N ILE A 63 2.44 -5.32 -11.80
CA ILE A 63 3.05 -5.28 -10.46
C ILE A 63 2.05 -4.70 -9.44
N ASN A 64 1.51 -3.51 -9.70
CA ASN A 64 0.61 -2.86 -8.74
C ASN A 64 -0.77 -3.53 -8.68
N GLY A 65 -1.21 -4.17 -9.76
CA GLY A 65 -2.43 -4.98 -9.81
C GLY A 65 -2.29 -6.23 -8.94
N ALA A 66 -1.17 -6.94 -9.03
CA ALA A 66 -0.89 -8.06 -8.12
C ALA A 66 -0.84 -7.60 -6.65
N SER A 67 -0.19 -6.46 -6.37
CA SER A 67 -0.19 -5.87 -5.03
C SER A 67 -1.59 -5.50 -4.55
N THR A 68 -2.45 -4.95 -5.43
CA THR A 68 -3.85 -4.62 -5.11
C THR A 68 -4.62 -5.88 -4.71
N VAL A 69 -4.45 -6.99 -5.44
CA VAL A 69 -5.11 -8.27 -5.12
C VAL A 69 -4.65 -8.82 -3.78
N ILE A 70 -3.33 -8.82 -3.53
CA ILE A 70 -2.77 -9.29 -2.25
C ILE A 70 -3.30 -8.44 -1.10
N GLU A 71 -3.33 -7.12 -1.25
CA GLU A 71 -3.79 -6.21 -0.21
C GLU A 71 -5.29 -6.34 0.06
N LEU A 72 -6.10 -6.54 -0.98
CA LEU A 72 -7.53 -6.86 -0.83
C LEU A 72 -7.73 -8.16 -0.05
N ILE A 73 -6.95 -9.20 -0.31
CA ILE A 73 -7.02 -10.46 0.45
C ILE A 73 -6.64 -10.22 1.92
N CYS A 74 -5.59 -9.45 2.18
CA CYS A 74 -5.19 -9.09 3.55
C CYS A 74 -6.31 -8.34 4.29
N ILE A 75 -6.91 -7.34 3.65
CA ILE A 75 -8.03 -6.57 4.23
C ILE A 75 -9.25 -7.46 4.41
N PHE A 76 -9.54 -8.36 3.46
CA PHE A 76 -10.66 -9.29 3.57
C PHE A 76 -10.50 -10.23 4.77
N ILE A 77 -9.31 -10.81 4.94
CA ILE A 77 -8.99 -11.63 6.11
C ILE A 77 -9.14 -10.79 7.38
N TYR A 78 -8.64 -9.55 7.41
CA TYR A 78 -8.79 -8.64 8.54
C TYR A 78 -10.27 -8.40 8.88
N LEU A 79 -11.12 -8.15 7.88
CA LEU A 79 -12.56 -7.96 8.03
C LEU A 79 -13.26 -9.16 8.67
N LEU A 80 -12.84 -10.40 8.38
CA LEU A 80 -13.42 -11.61 8.97
C LEU A 80 -13.19 -11.70 10.49
N TYR A 81 -12.14 -11.05 11.02
CA TYR A 81 -11.80 -11.06 12.43
C TYR A 81 -12.30 -9.82 13.21
N LEU A 82 -13.01 -8.89 12.57
CA LEU A 82 -13.49 -7.66 13.21
C LEU A 82 -14.91 -7.78 13.77
N ASP A 83 -15.13 -7.18 14.94
CA ASP A 83 -16.48 -6.90 15.44
C ASP A 83 -17.21 -5.86 14.55
N GLY A 84 -18.54 -5.97 14.44
CA GLY A 84 -19.34 -5.25 13.43
C GLY A 84 -19.15 -3.73 13.33
N SER A 85 -18.81 -3.03 14.41
CA SER A 85 -18.51 -1.59 14.38
C SER A 85 -17.22 -1.25 13.63
N ARG A 86 -16.19 -2.09 13.78
CA ARG A 86 -14.89 -1.95 13.07
C ARG A 86 -15.04 -2.35 11.60
N TRP A 87 -15.94 -3.30 11.32
CA TRP A 87 -16.29 -3.72 9.96
C TRP A 87 -16.89 -2.58 9.12
N ILE A 88 -17.87 -1.84 9.67
CA ILE A 88 -18.48 -0.68 9.00
C ILE A 88 -17.44 0.41 8.72
N LYS A 89 -16.51 0.66 9.65
CA LYS A 89 -15.44 1.65 9.44
C LYS A 89 -14.53 1.24 8.28
N ALA A 90 -14.11 -0.01 8.23
CA ALA A 90 -13.24 -0.51 7.17
C ALA A 90 -13.94 -0.48 5.79
N LEU A 91 -15.20 -0.87 5.70
CA LEU A 91 -15.99 -0.73 4.46
C LEU A 91 -16.15 0.72 4.02
N ARG A 92 -16.36 1.64 4.97
CA ARG A 92 -16.47 3.07 4.66
C ARG A 92 -15.15 3.62 4.10
N LEU A 93 -14.02 3.20 4.65
CA LEU A 93 -12.70 3.60 4.14
C LEU A 93 -12.47 3.03 2.73
N LEU A 94 -12.75 1.75 2.50
CA LEU A 94 -12.66 1.14 1.16
C LEU A 94 -13.57 1.83 0.14
N SER A 95 -14.80 2.15 0.53
CA SER A 95 -15.74 2.86 -0.35
C SER A 95 -15.25 4.27 -0.67
N THR A 96 -14.65 4.95 0.30
CA THR A 96 -14.04 6.28 0.11
C THR A 96 -12.88 6.22 -0.89
N ASP A 97 -12.02 5.21 -0.80
CA ASP A 97 -10.89 5.04 -1.72
C ASP A 97 -11.36 4.79 -3.15
N ILE A 98 -12.32 3.88 -3.34
CA ILE A 98 -12.88 3.59 -4.67
C ILE A 98 -13.53 4.85 -5.24
N ALA A 99 -14.33 5.56 -4.44
CA ALA A 99 -14.95 6.81 -4.87
C ALA A 99 -13.91 7.86 -5.25
N PHE A 100 -12.84 8.02 -4.46
CA PHE A 100 -11.75 8.94 -4.75
C PHE A 100 -11.06 8.61 -6.08
N ILE A 101 -10.72 7.34 -6.32
CA ILE A 101 -10.11 6.90 -7.59
C ILE A 101 -11.03 7.20 -8.78
N VAL A 102 -12.33 6.90 -8.66
CA VAL A 102 -13.31 7.14 -9.72
C VAL A 102 -13.45 8.63 -10.01
N ILE A 103 -13.53 9.47 -8.97
CA ILE A 103 -13.62 10.92 -9.11
C ILE A 103 -12.36 11.48 -9.79
N VAL A 104 -11.17 11.07 -9.34
CA VAL A 104 -9.89 11.50 -9.95
C VAL A 104 -9.83 11.08 -11.42
N ALA A 105 -10.18 9.83 -11.73
CA ALA A 105 -10.22 9.34 -13.10
C ALA A 105 -11.20 10.14 -13.97
N ALA A 106 -12.42 10.37 -13.47
CA ALA A 106 -13.46 11.12 -14.19
C ALA A 106 -13.02 12.57 -14.46
N ILE A 107 -12.47 13.26 -13.47
CA ILE A 107 -11.97 14.64 -13.61
C ILE A 107 -10.83 14.70 -14.63
N VAL A 108 -9.82 13.83 -14.50
CA VAL A 108 -8.65 13.84 -15.39
C VAL A 108 -9.03 13.49 -16.83
N LEU A 109 -9.93 12.54 -17.03
CA LEU A 109 -10.40 12.15 -18.36
C LEU A 109 -11.29 13.22 -19.00
N SER A 110 -12.12 13.92 -18.22
CA SER A 110 -13.04 14.95 -18.71
C SER A 110 -12.32 16.25 -19.07
N ILE A 111 -11.34 16.67 -18.26
CA ILE A 111 -10.64 17.95 -18.44
C ILE A 111 -9.54 17.86 -19.49
N PHE A 112 -8.72 16.80 -19.44
CA PHE A 112 -7.56 16.70 -20.31
C PHE A 112 -7.86 15.73 -21.44
N LYS A 113 -7.75 16.16 -22.70
CA LYS A 113 -7.83 15.24 -23.86
C LYS A 113 -6.48 14.63 -24.24
N SER A 114 -5.37 15.28 -23.88
CA SER A 114 -4.01 14.79 -24.19
C SER A 114 -3.53 13.78 -23.14
N HIS A 115 -3.01 12.64 -23.61
CA HIS A 115 -2.45 11.56 -22.79
C HIS A 115 -1.26 12.01 -21.93
N GLU A 116 -0.42 12.94 -22.43
CA GLU A 116 0.76 13.39 -21.69
C GLU A 116 0.38 14.15 -20.41
N ARG A 117 -0.59 15.06 -20.49
CA ARG A 117 -1.07 15.81 -19.31
C ARG A 117 -1.75 14.90 -18.30
N ARG A 118 -2.56 13.94 -18.76
CA ARG A 118 -3.20 12.94 -17.88
C ARG A 118 -2.16 12.14 -17.11
N THR A 119 -1.13 11.67 -17.82
CA THR A 119 -0.03 10.88 -17.24
C THR A 119 0.74 11.69 -16.19
N LEU A 120 1.10 12.94 -16.49
CA LEU A 120 1.85 13.79 -15.56
C LEU A 120 1.07 14.06 -14.27
N ILE A 121 -0.20 14.45 -14.38
CA ILE A 121 -1.03 14.81 -13.22
C ILE A 121 -1.26 13.59 -12.32
N ILE A 122 -1.66 12.45 -12.90
CA ILE A 122 -1.88 11.22 -12.12
C ILE A 122 -0.55 10.74 -11.53
N GLY A 123 0.56 10.84 -12.26
CA GLY A 123 1.89 10.47 -11.76
C GLY A 123 2.33 11.31 -10.56
N ILE A 124 2.12 12.62 -10.59
CA ILE A 124 2.42 13.52 -9.45
C ILE A 124 1.58 13.12 -8.24
N LEU A 125 0.28 12.87 -8.42
CA LEU A 125 -0.59 12.41 -7.34
C LEU A 125 -0.07 11.10 -6.72
N CYS A 126 0.32 10.11 -7.54
CA CYS A 126 0.89 8.84 -7.07
C CYS A 126 2.14 9.09 -6.21
N ILE A 127 3.05 9.96 -6.65
CA ILE A 127 4.30 10.24 -5.92
C ILE A 127 4.01 10.93 -4.58
N VAL A 128 3.12 11.92 -4.55
CA VAL A 128 2.74 12.62 -3.31
C VAL A 128 2.14 11.65 -2.29
N PHE A 129 1.22 10.79 -2.72
CA PHE A 129 0.63 9.77 -1.85
C PHE A 129 1.67 8.75 -1.35
N CYS A 130 2.58 8.30 -2.21
CA CYS A 130 3.72 7.47 -1.80
C CYS A 130 4.54 8.13 -0.68
N ILE A 131 4.90 9.42 -0.83
CA ILE A 131 5.70 10.14 0.16
C ILE A 131 4.97 10.22 1.51
N ILE A 132 3.68 10.58 1.49
CA ILE A 132 2.85 10.66 2.70
C ILE A 132 2.77 9.30 3.39
N MET A 133 2.57 8.22 2.63
CA MET A 133 2.53 6.85 3.16
C MET A 133 3.85 6.46 3.84
N PHE A 134 4.99 6.78 3.23
CA PHE A 134 6.31 6.50 3.80
C PHE A 134 6.73 7.43 4.95
N ALA A 135 6.06 8.56 5.13
CA ALA A 135 6.31 9.46 6.26
C ALA A 135 5.97 8.81 7.62
N SER A 136 4.95 7.94 7.67
CA SER A 136 4.51 7.26 8.89
C SER A 136 5.61 6.40 9.54
N PRO A 137 6.28 5.47 8.84
CA PRO A 137 7.39 4.71 9.42
C PRO A 137 8.62 5.58 9.69
N LEU A 138 8.90 6.59 8.85
CA LEU A 138 10.05 7.48 9.04
C LEU A 138 9.94 8.28 10.34
N PHE A 139 8.75 8.75 10.67
CA PHE A 139 8.48 9.47 11.90
C PHE A 139 8.73 8.63 13.16
N ILE A 140 8.43 7.33 13.09
CA ILE A 140 8.69 6.38 14.18
C ILE A 140 10.19 6.14 14.32
N MET A 141 10.93 6.02 13.22
CA MET A 141 12.39 5.85 13.24
C MET A 141 13.11 7.08 13.80
N VAL A 142 12.65 8.29 13.45
CA VAL A 142 13.22 9.55 13.96
C VAL A 142 12.92 9.76 15.45
N ARG A 143 11.77 9.28 15.94
CA ARG A 143 11.42 9.34 17.37
C ARG A 143 12.07 8.25 18.22
N CYS A 144 12.58 7.18 17.61
CA CYS A 144 13.28 6.13 18.33
C CYS A 144 14.74 6.55 18.49
N ASP A 145 15.05 7.18 19.63
CA ASP A 145 16.42 7.48 20.04
C ASP A 145 17.26 6.18 20.04
N PRO A 146 18.48 6.11 19.48
CA PRO A 146 19.30 4.91 19.44
C PRO A 146 19.49 4.21 20.81
N ALA A 147 19.34 4.94 21.92
CA ALA A 147 19.34 4.40 23.28
C ALA A 147 18.17 3.44 23.59
N GLN A 148 16.97 3.67 23.03
CA GLN A 148 15.80 2.80 23.21
C GLN A 148 15.90 1.50 22.38
N MET A 149 16.63 1.55 21.26
CA MET A 149 16.87 0.38 20.41
C MET A 149 17.84 -0.62 21.07
N GLN A 150 18.82 -0.14 21.83
CA GLN A 150 19.70 -1.02 22.62
C GLN A 150 18.98 -1.65 23.83
N LEU A 151 18.12 -0.90 24.53
CA LEU A 151 17.40 -1.42 25.69
C LEU A 151 16.42 -2.54 25.31
N GLY A 152 15.78 -2.46 24.13
CA GLY A 152 14.89 -3.51 23.60
C GLY A 152 15.62 -4.77 23.11
N CYS A 153 16.88 -4.68 22.71
CA CYS A 153 17.73 -5.84 22.39
C CYS A 153 18.35 -6.49 23.64
N CYS A 154 18.51 -5.76 24.74
CA CYS A 154 18.99 -6.33 26.01
C CYS A 154 17.88 -7.01 26.85
N LEU A 155 16.60 -6.73 26.58
CA LEU A 155 15.45 -7.28 27.30
C LEU A 155 14.73 -8.42 26.55
N LEU A 156 15.27 -8.89 25.42
CA LEU A 156 14.82 -10.05 24.65
C LEU A 156 15.94 -11.07 24.51
#